data_AF-A0A7C5B6M9-F1
#
_entry.id   AF-A0A7C5B6M9-F1
#
_cell.length_a   1.000
_cell.length_b   1.000
_cell.length_c   1.000
_cell.angle_alpha   90.00
_cell.angle_beta   90.00
_cell.angle_gamma   90.00
#
_symmetry.space_group_name_H-M   'P 1'
#
loop_
_entity.id
_entity.type
_entity.pdbx_description
1 polymer ?
#
loop_
_entity_poly.entity_id
_entity_poly.type
_entity_poly.pdbx_seq_one_letter_code
_entity_poly.pdbx_strand_id
1 'polypeptide(L)'
;MKIRMIAPLGMSPPVITEGILYLERSKQIDVSDVVLLATQNQDVEASVDLIKTCLNVNRPNCMVSVRRLNFEDIKSSEDNAEFMKAISREIKEAWVEGYKEVHLNVAGGRKDMCISASIVGSFLNVNSVFHIISPDVKTANMELERMREKINKLHKSEDKISYYKENREDFDRLMFPDVRTWYGVEIPILPYPRGLLRLCKKILSKDIIRYEELKGERLENDFLESLQKLGYADVTKKEIRVSALGRMVGSIIPQV
;
A
#
# COMPACT_ATOMS: atom_id res chain seq x y z
N MET A 1 -6.51 19.72 -7.68
CA MET A 1 -7.17 18.41 -7.88
C MET A 1 -6.83 17.54 -6.67
N LYS A 2 -7.73 16.68 -6.17
CA LYS A 2 -7.39 15.78 -5.05
C LYS A 2 -6.78 14.48 -5.59
N ILE A 3 -5.51 14.26 -5.27
CA ILE A 3 -4.71 13.10 -5.66
C ILE A 3 -4.10 12.50 -4.39
N ARG A 4 -4.22 11.17 -4.25
CA ARG A 4 -3.73 10.43 -3.09
C ARG A 4 -2.64 9.47 -3.49
N MET A 5 -1.52 9.49 -2.77
CA MET A 5 -0.50 8.45 -2.81
C MET A 5 -0.61 7.58 -1.56
N ILE A 6 -0.66 6.26 -1.71
CA ILE A 6 -0.69 5.31 -0.60
C ILE A 6 0.59 4.50 -0.63
N ALA A 7 1.26 4.37 0.52
CA ALA A 7 2.55 3.71 0.60
C ALA A 7 2.66 2.79 1.83
N PRO A 8 2.94 1.48 1.68
CA PRO A 8 3.53 0.70 2.75
C PRO A 8 4.85 1.32 3.19
N LEU A 9 5.02 1.46 4.51
CA LEU A 9 6.21 2.07 5.09
C LEU A 9 7.14 1.00 5.66
N GLY A 10 8.42 1.15 5.37
CA GLY A 10 9.50 0.40 5.99
C GLY A 10 10.43 1.36 6.73
N MET A 11 11.69 0.95 6.91
CA MET A 11 12.68 1.75 7.64
C MET A 11 13.38 2.81 6.80
N SER A 12 13.00 2.98 5.53
CA SER A 12 13.61 3.90 4.56
C SER A 12 12.64 5.03 4.20
N PRO A 13 12.52 6.08 5.03
CA PRO A 13 11.58 7.17 4.80
C PRO A 13 11.73 7.97 3.49
N PRO A 14 12.92 8.14 2.87
CA PRO A 14 13.07 8.93 1.65
C PRO A 14 12.25 8.42 0.47
N VAL A 15 11.92 7.12 0.44
CA VAL A 15 11.14 6.54 -0.65
C VAL A 15 9.75 7.18 -0.82
N ILE A 16 9.23 7.84 0.23
CA ILE A 16 7.97 8.58 0.17
C ILE A 16 8.13 9.89 -0.61
N THR A 17 9.12 10.69 -0.25
CA THR A 17 9.42 11.97 -0.90
C THR A 17 9.94 11.76 -2.32
N GLU A 18 10.74 10.74 -2.57
CA GLU A 18 11.13 10.30 -3.91
C GLU A 18 9.88 9.90 -4.73
N GLY A 19 8.92 9.20 -4.14
CA GLY A 19 7.66 8.84 -4.79
C GLY A 19 6.80 10.04 -5.18
N ILE A 20 6.73 11.06 -4.33
CA ILE A 20 6.04 12.33 -4.65
C ILE A 20 6.76 13.02 -5.81
N LEU A 21 8.08 13.18 -5.73
CA LEU A 21 8.89 13.81 -6.79
C LEU A 21 8.80 13.04 -8.11
N TYR A 22 8.69 11.71 -8.06
CA TYR A 22 8.51 10.87 -9.22
C TYR A 22 7.21 11.22 -9.94
N LEU A 23 6.08 11.26 -9.23
CA LEU A 23 4.77 11.60 -9.82
C LEU A 23 4.77 13.02 -10.39
N GLU A 24 5.36 13.98 -9.69
CA GLU A 24 5.45 15.37 -10.14
C GLU A 24 6.24 15.51 -11.44
N ARG A 25 7.40 14.86 -11.54
CA ARG A 25 8.31 15.03 -12.67
C ARG A 25 7.93 14.18 -13.87
N SER A 26 7.49 12.95 -13.64
CA SER A 26 7.19 12.01 -14.72
C SER A 26 5.76 12.16 -15.25
N LYS A 27 4.81 12.55 -14.41
CA LYS A 27 3.39 12.61 -14.75
C LYS A 27 2.76 13.99 -14.60
N GLN A 28 3.50 15.00 -14.13
CA GLN A 28 2.96 16.34 -13.84
C GLN A 28 1.82 16.30 -12.81
N ILE A 29 1.93 15.37 -11.87
CA ILE A 29 0.93 15.09 -10.83
C ILE A 29 1.38 15.73 -9.52
N ASP A 30 0.58 16.66 -8.99
CA ASP A 30 0.80 17.27 -7.67
C ASP A 30 0.03 16.48 -6.59
N VAL A 31 0.77 15.81 -5.70
CA VAL A 31 0.19 14.94 -4.67
C VAL A 31 -0.36 15.80 -3.53
N SER A 32 -1.68 15.77 -3.35
CA SER A 32 -2.35 16.53 -2.28
C SER A 32 -2.46 15.78 -0.95
N ASP A 33 -2.36 14.45 -0.98
CA ASP A 33 -2.53 13.59 0.19
C ASP A 33 -1.64 12.35 0.12
N VAL A 34 -1.03 12.00 1.24
CA VAL A 34 -0.21 10.80 1.42
C VAL A 34 -0.77 9.98 2.58
N VAL A 35 -1.06 8.71 2.31
CA VAL A 35 -1.41 7.73 3.33
C VAL A 35 -0.22 6.78 3.55
N LEU A 36 0.29 6.75 4.77
CA LEU A 36 1.34 5.83 5.18
C LEU A 36 0.72 4.61 5.88
N LEU A 37 1.01 3.41 5.39
CA LEU A 37 0.65 2.14 6.04
C LEU A 37 1.85 1.68 6.88
N ALA A 38 1.75 1.83 8.20
CA ALA A 38 2.85 1.60 9.13
C ALA A 38 2.55 0.46 10.11
N THR A 39 3.52 -0.42 10.33
CA THR A 39 3.51 -1.41 11.41
C THR A 39 3.88 -0.77 12.75
N GLN A 40 3.64 -1.46 13.86
CA GLN A 40 3.98 -0.98 15.22
C GLN A 40 5.48 -1.02 15.57
N ASN A 41 6.34 -1.42 14.63
CA ASN A 41 7.78 -1.36 14.80
C ASN A 41 8.24 0.09 15.08
N GLN A 42 9.08 0.27 16.11
CA GLN A 42 9.52 1.59 16.57
C GLN A 42 10.32 2.36 15.51
N ASP A 43 11.17 1.69 14.73
CA ASP A 43 11.93 2.34 13.66
C ASP A 43 11.03 2.79 12.50
N VAL A 44 9.93 2.07 12.27
CA VAL A 44 8.89 2.47 11.32
C VAL A 44 8.11 3.68 11.84
N GLU A 45 7.73 3.71 13.12
CA GLU A 45 7.07 4.89 13.72
C GLU A 45 7.99 6.13 13.75
N ALA A 46 9.30 5.95 13.99
CA ALA A 46 10.26 7.03 13.87
C ALA A 46 10.35 7.56 12.42
N SER A 47 10.26 6.65 11.43
CA SER A 47 10.17 7.01 10.02
C SER A 47 8.88 7.78 9.70
N VAL A 48 7.74 7.38 10.27
CA VAL A 48 6.46 8.11 10.15
C VAL A 48 6.61 9.55 10.61
N ASP A 49 7.18 9.77 11.78
CA ASP A 49 7.32 11.12 12.35
C ASP A 49 8.29 11.99 11.54
N LEU A 50 9.36 11.40 11.01
CA LEU A 50 10.24 12.10 10.08
C LEU A 50 9.50 12.53 8.82
N ILE A 51 8.77 11.62 8.18
CA ILE A 51 8.02 11.91 6.94
C ILE A 51 6.98 13.00 7.19
N LYS A 52 6.17 12.86 8.24
CA LYS A 52 5.14 13.85 8.59
C LYS A 52 5.74 15.22 8.84
N THR A 53 6.79 15.31 9.64
CA THR A 53 7.46 16.58 9.94
C THR A 53 8.06 17.19 8.67
N CYS A 54 8.77 16.38 7.90
CA CYS A 54 9.40 16.77 6.64
C CYS A 54 8.39 17.35 5.65
N LEU A 55 7.29 16.64 5.40
CA LEU A 55 6.25 17.09 4.46
C LEU A 55 5.48 18.30 4.99
N ASN A 56 5.23 18.41 6.30
CA ASN A 56 4.62 19.60 6.87
C ASN A 56 5.48 20.86 6.66
N VAL A 57 6.80 20.73 6.81
CA VAL A 57 7.74 21.86 6.63
C VAL A 57 7.95 22.20 5.15
N ASN A 58 8.14 21.20 4.29
CA ASN A 58 8.55 21.40 2.90
C ASN A 58 7.38 21.41 1.91
N ARG A 59 6.24 20.82 2.25
CA ARG A 59 5.05 20.68 1.39
C ARG A 59 3.75 20.89 2.20
N PRO A 60 3.50 22.09 2.76
CA PRO A 60 2.39 22.34 3.68
C PRO A 60 0.99 22.08 3.10
N ASN A 61 0.85 22.02 1.77
CA ASN A 61 -0.41 21.69 1.09
C ASN A 61 -0.64 20.18 0.89
N CYS A 62 0.34 19.34 1.22
CA CYS A 62 0.25 17.89 1.16
C CYS A 62 -0.14 17.34 2.53
N MET A 63 -1.36 16.84 2.65
CA MET A 63 -1.81 16.18 3.88
C MET A 63 -1.10 14.83 4.06
N VAL A 64 -0.75 14.48 5.29
CA VAL A 64 -0.15 13.18 5.61
C VAL A 64 -0.98 12.49 6.68
N SER A 65 -1.56 11.36 6.32
CA SER A 65 -2.30 10.49 7.22
C SER A 65 -1.56 9.16 7.41
N VAL A 66 -1.84 8.49 8.54
CA VAL A 66 -1.14 7.24 8.90
C VAL A 66 -2.18 6.21 9.28
N ARG A 67 -2.17 5.10 8.56
CA ARG A 67 -2.90 3.89 8.92
C ARG A 67 -1.94 2.93 9.63
N ARG A 68 -2.09 2.84 10.94
CA ARG A 68 -1.34 1.89 11.77
C ARG A 68 -1.97 0.51 11.67
N LEU A 69 -1.13 -0.48 11.37
CA LEU A 69 -1.46 -1.89 11.37
C LEU A 69 -1.31 -2.42 12.80
N ASN A 70 -2.14 -3.40 13.18
CA ASN A 70 -2.16 -3.91 14.57
C ASN A 70 -1.10 -4.99 14.84
N PHE A 71 0.05 -4.89 14.20
CA PHE A 71 1.16 -5.82 14.34
C PHE A 71 2.52 -5.12 14.14
N GLU A 72 3.56 -5.66 14.76
CA GLU A 72 4.93 -5.13 14.65
C GLU A 72 5.58 -5.43 13.30
N ASP A 73 5.26 -6.56 12.68
CA ASP A 73 5.81 -7.02 11.40
C ASP A 73 4.86 -8.05 10.77
N ILE A 74 4.94 -8.25 9.46
CA ILE A 74 4.15 -9.28 8.77
C ILE A 74 4.88 -10.62 8.92
N LYS A 75 4.26 -11.57 9.64
CA LYS A 75 4.85 -12.89 9.91
C LYS A 75 3.95 -14.05 9.47
N SER A 76 2.72 -13.76 9.06
CA SER A 76 1.71 -14.77 8.72
C SER A 76 0.85 -14.36 7.53
N SER A 77 0.07 -15.32 7.02
CA SER A 77 -0.91 -15.05 5.95
C SER A 77 -2.04 -14.16 6.46
N GLU A 78 -2.39 -14.29 7.73
CA GLU A 78 -3.39 -13.48 8.44
C GLU A 78 -2.93 -12.02 8.52
N ASP A 79 -1.67 -11.74 8.89
CA ASP A 79 -1.11 -10.39 8.91
C ASP A 79 -1.15 -9.76 7.51
N ASN A 80 -0.78 -10.54 6.49
CA ASN A 80 -0.83 -10.09 5.11
C ASN A 80 -2.27 -9.81 4.64
N ALA A 81 -3.24 -10.64 5.04
CA ALA A 81 -4.65 -10.40 4.74
C ALA A 81 -5.17 -9.12 5.43
N GLU A 82 -4.78 -8.86 6.68
CA GLU A 82 -5.11 -7.62 7.37
C GLU A 82 -4.46 -6.39 6.70
N PHE A 83 -3.21 -6.50 6.25
CA PHE A 83 -2.58 -5.47 5.43
C PHE A 83 -3.36 -5.21 4.12
N MET A 84 -3.74 -6.26 3.40
CA MET A 84 -4.50 -6.15 2.15
C MET A 84 -5.89 -5.51 2.38
N LYS A 85 -6.55 -5.82 3.50
CA LYS A 85 -7.80 -5.15 3.89
C LYS A 85 -7.57 -3.67 4.19
N ALA A 86 -6.48 -3.33 4.90
CA ALA A 86 -6.16 -1.95 5.22
C ALA A 86 -5.94 -1.12 3.96
N ILE A 87 -5.09 -1.56 3.03
CA ILE A 87 -4.88 -0.84 1.77
C ILE A 87 -6.15 -0.80 0.90
N SER A 88 -6.94 -1.88 0.86
CA SER A 88 -8.23 -1.87 0.17
C SER A 88 -9.18 -0.81 0.74
N ARG A 89 -9.16 -0.59 2.05
CA ARG A 89 -9.99 0.43 2.71
C ARG A 89 -9.54 1.83 2.31
N GLU A 90 -8.25 2.12 2.39
CA GLU A 90 -7.71 3.45 2.04
C GLU A 90 -7.99 3.84 0.59
N ILE A 91 -7.85 2.89 -0.35
CA ILE A 91 -8.18 3.13 -1.76
C ILE A 91 -9.67 3.44 -1.93
N LYS A 92 -10.55 2.67 -1.27
CA LYS A 92 -12.00 2.92 -1.32
C LYS A 92 -12.40 4.24 -0.71
N GLU A 93 -11.87 4.57 0.45
CA GLU A 93 -12.12 5.83 1.14
C GLU A 93 -11.72 7.01 0.23
N ALA A 94 -10.59 6.91 -0.48
CA ALA A 94 -10.20 7.90 -1.47
C ALA A 94 -11.26 8.11 -2.56
N TRP A 95 -11.80 7.03 -3.12
CA TRP A 95 -12.85 7.12 -4.14
C TRP A 95 -14.15 7.73 -3.60
N VAL A 96 -14.55 7.35 -2.40
CA VAL A 96 -15.74 7.90 -1.72
C VAL A 96 -15.56 9.39 -1.42
N GLU A 97 -14.35 9.81 -1.03
CA GLU A 97 -13.98 11.20 -0.76
C GLU A 97 -13.81 12.05 -2.04
N GLY A 98 -13.96 11.45 -3.22
CA GLY A 98 -13.91 12.14 -4.50
C GLY A 98 -12.51 12.42 -5.03
N TYR A 99 -11.49 11.68 -4.58
CA TYR A 99 -10.16 11.73 -5.18
C TYR A 99 -10.24 11.35 -6.66
N LYS A 100 -9.51 12.08 -7.50
CA LYS A 100 -9.49 11.85 -8.95
C LYS A 100 -8.50 10.77 -9.34
N GLU A 101 -7.40 10.69 -8.58
CA GLU A 101 -6.36 9.69 -8.81
C GLU A 101 -5.87 9.12 -7.49
N VAL A 102 -5.59 7.82 -7.52
CA VAL A 102 -4.96 7.06 -6.43
C VAL A 102 -3.74 6.35 -7.00
N HIS A 103 -2.58 6.58 -6.41
CA HIS A 103 -1.33 5.94 -6.80
C HIS A 103 -0.76 5.14 -5.64
N LEU A 104 -0.19 3.98 -5.94
CA LEU A 104 0.48 3.14 -4.95
C LEU A 104 2.00 3.24 -5.13
N ASN A 105 2.68 3.72 -4.08
CA ASN A 105 4.13 3.67 -4.00
C ASN A 105 4.54 2.43 -3.20
N VAL A 106 5.02 1.39 -3.88
CA VAL A 106 5.43 0.13 -3.27
C VAL A 106 6.94 0.04 -3.09
N ALA A 107 7.62 1.18 -2.91
CA ALA A 107 9.05 1.27 -2.60
C ALA A 107 9.40 0.90 -1.15
N GLY A 108 8.48 1.10 -0.22
CA GLY A 108 8.66 0.83 1.20
C GLY A 108 7.97 -0.46 1.68
N GLY A 109 8.31 -0.86 2.90
CA GLY A 109 7.73 -2.01 3.59
C GLY A 109 8.42 -3.35 3.30
N ARG A 110 7.83 -4.44 3.79
CA ARG A 110 8.25 -5.82 3.45
C ARG A 110 7.89 -6.11 1.99
N LYS A 111 8.69 -6.95 1.32
CA LYS A 111 8.43 -7.36 -0.08
C LYS A 111 7.01 -7.91 -0.29
N ASP A 112 6.52 -8.68 0.68
CA ASP A 112 5.17 -9.25 0.63
C ASP A 112 4.09 -8.15 0.66
N MET A 113 4.31 -7.05 1.40
CA MET A 113 3.43 -5.88 1.37
C MET A 113 3.40 -5.25 -0.01
N CYS A 114 4.55 -5.10 -0.66
CA CYS A 114 4.65 -4.51 -2.00
C CYS A 114 3.86 -5.34 -3.03
N ILE A 115 4.02 -6.67 -2.99
CA ILE A 115 3.32 -7.60 -3.87
C ILE A 115 1.81 -7.53 -3.61
N SER A 116 1.40 -7.65 -2.35
CA SER A 116 0.01 -7.57 -1.92
C SER A 116 -0.66 -6.26 -2.29
N ALA A 117 0.03 -5.12 -2.10
CA ALA A 117 -0.46 -3.80 -2.49
C ALA A 117 -0.69 -3.71 -4.00
N SER A 118 0.22 -4.26 -4.81
CA SER A 118 0.10 -4.28 -6.27
C SER A 118 -1.13 -5.08 -6.72
N ILE A 119 -1.37 -6.24 -6.10
CA ILE A 119 -2.55 -7.08 -6.36
C ILE A 119 -3.84 -6.33 -6.00
N VAL A 120 -3.90 -5.72 -4.80
CA VAL A 120 -5.09 -4.96 -4.38
C VAL A 120 -5.32 -3.73 -5.26
N GLY A 121 -4.26 -3.03 -5.66
CA GLY A 121 -4.34 -1.90 -6.59
C GLY A 121 -5.02 -2.29 -7.90
N SER A 122 -4.67 -3.46 -8.43
CA SER A 122 -5.28 -4.04 -9.63
C SER A 122 -6.77 -4.40 -9.44
N PHE A 123 -7.18 -4.90 -8.26
CA PHE A 123 -8.60 -5.15 -7.95
C PHE A 123 -9.44 -3.86 -7.88
N LEU A 124 -8.82 -2.75 -7.47
CA LEU A 124 -9.52 -1.49 -7.20
C LEU A 124 -9.28 -0.40 -8.25
N ASN A 125 -8.61 -0.74 -9.35
CA ASN A 125 -8.34 0.16 -10.48
C ASN A 125 -7.65 1.46 -10.07
N VAL A 126 -6.58 1.36 -9.26
CA VAL A 126 -5.70 2.51 -9.00
C VAL A 126 -5.05 3.01 -10.30
N ASN A 127 -4.69 4.29 -10.36
CA ASN A 127 -4.14 4.93 -11.56
C ASN A 127 -2.74 4.46 -11.88
N SER A 128 -1.94 4.15 -10.86
CA SER A 128 -0.65 3.49 -11.04
C SER A 128 -0.17 2.78 -9.78
N VAL A 129 0.68 1.79 -10.01
CA VAL A 129 1.51 1.17 -8.99
C VAL A 129 2.94 1.36 -9.43
N PHE A 130 3.80 1.88 -8.57
CA PHE A 130 5.20 2.14 -8.92
C PHE A 130 6.12 1.85 -7.75
N HIS A 131 7.39 1.62 -8.07
CA HIS A 131 8.46 1.33 -7.13
C HIS A 131 9.61 2.30 -7.40
N ILE A 132 10.27 2.78 -6.35
CA ILE A 132 11.46 3.64 -6.47
C ILE A 132 12.70 2.78 -6.31
N ILE A 133 13.61 2.89 -7.26
CA ILE A 133 14.90 2.19 -7.25
C ILE A 133 16.00 3.23 -7.08
N SER A 134 16.81 3.09 -6.03
CA SER A 134 18.10 3.77 -5.93
C SER A 134 19.21 2.82 -6.38
N PRO A 135 19.96 3.11 -7.47
CA PRO A 135 21.06 2.25 -7.91
C PRO A 135 22.15 2.06 -6.85
N ASP A 136 22.36 3.06 -6.00
CA ASP A 136 23.33 3.01 -4.91
C ASP A 136 22.67 2.81 -3.54
N VAL A 137 21.95 1.69 -3.42
CA VAL A 137 21.28 1.26 -2.19
C VAL A 137 22.24 1.24 -1.00
N LYS A 138 23.52 0.90 -1.22
CA LYS A 138 24.52 0.83 -0.15
C LYS A 138 24.78 2.21 0.45
N THR A 139 25.05 3.20 -0.39
CA THR A 139 25.28 4.57 0.09
C THR A 139 24.02 5.15 0.74
N ALA A 140 22.85 4.97 0.14
CA ALA A 140 21.59 5.42 0.72
C ALA A 140 21.35 4.81 2.11
N ASN A 141 21.61 3.50 2.27
CA ASN A 141 21.48 2.83 3.56
C ASN A 141 22.52 3.32 4.57
N MET A 142 23.77 3.57 4.17
CA MET A 142 24.79 4.11 5.07
C MET A 142 24.42 5.51 5.58
N GLU A 143 23.92 6.38 4.71
CA GLU A 143 23.46 7.73 5.09
C GLU A 143 22.27 7.66 6.04
N LEU A 144 21.31 6.77 5.76
CA LEU A 144 20.17 6.53 6.63
C LEU A 144 20.58 6.02 8.02
N GLU A 145 21.53 5.08 8.07
CA GLU A 145 22.04 4.54 9.34
C GLU A 145 22.80 5.61 10.16
N ARG A 146 23.57 6.49 9.50
CA ARG A 146 24.18 7.65 10.17
C ARG A 146 23.13 8.60 10.76
N MET A 147 21.97 8.69 10.13
CA MET A 147 20.88 9.55 10.56
C MET A 147 19.97 8.93 11.61
N ARG A 148 20.07 7.62 11.90
CA ARG A 148 19.19 6.90 12.85
C ARG A 148 19.07 7.59 14.19
N GLU A 149 20.19 8.04 14.77
CA GLU A 149 20.17 8.69 16.08
C GLU A 149 19.38 10.01 16.04
N LYS A 150 19.57 10.84 15.01
CA LYS A 150 18.83 12.09 14.81
C LYS A 150 17.35 11.83 14.55
N ILE A 151 17.02 10.81 13.76
CA ILE A 151 15.63 10.40 13.51
C ILE A 151 14.96 9.96 14.82
N ASN A 152 15.65 9.18 15.65
CA ASN A 152 15.14 8.75 16.94
C ASN A 152 14.99 9.92 17.94
N LYS A 153 15.90 10.89 17.92
CA LYS A 153 15.79 12.12 18.70
C LYS A 153 14.60 12.97 18.24
N LEU A 154 14.38 13.10 16.92
CA LEU A 154 13.20 13.76 16.36
C LEU A 154 11.92 13.07 16.84
N HIS A 155 11.84 11.73 16.73
CA HIS A 155 10.68 10.95 17.16
C HIS A 155 10.33 11.20 18.64
N LYS A 156 11.35 11.24 19.51
CA LYS A 156 11.20 11.50 20.95
C LYS A 156 10.99 12.97 21.32
N SER A 157 11.24 13.90 20.41
CA SER A 157 11.08 15.35 20.65
C SER A 157 9.61 15.71 20.87
N GLU A 158 9.35 16.58 21.85
CA GLU A 158 8.04 17.20 22.07
C GLU A 158 7.70 18.15 20.91
N ASP A 159 8.65 19.03 20.55
CA ASP A 159 8.56 19.88 19.36
C ASP A 159 9.40 19.31 18.22
N LYS A 160 8.74 18.48 17.41
CA LYS A 160 9.35 17.84 16.24
C LYS A 160 9.69 18.86 15.14
N ILE A 161 8.89 19.91 14.98
CA ILE A 161 9.07 20.89 13.91
C ILE A 161 10.32 21.74 14.17
N SER A 162 10.50 22.21 15.40
CA SER A 162 11.69 22.98 15.77
C SER A 162 12.96 22.13 15.66
N TYR A 163 12.95 20.90 16.19
CA TYR A 163 14.08 19.98 16.06
C TYR A 163 14.44 19.68 14.58
N TYR A 164 13.43 19.50 13.73
CA TYR A 164 13.65 19.32 12.29
C TYR A 164 14.30 20.55 11.66
N LYS A 165 13.81 21.76 11.97
CA LYS A 165 14.35 23.02 11.44
C LYS A 165 15.80 23.26 11.86
N GLU A 166 16.16 22.91 13.09
CA GLU A 166 17.54 22.99 13.59
C GLU A 166 18.50 22.05 12.84
N ASN A 167 18.00 20.90 12.39
CA ASN A 167 18.77 19.88 11.68
C ASN A 167 18.38 19.79 10.20
N ARG A 168 17.85 20.89 9.64
CA ARG A 168 17.16 20.86 8.34
C ARG A 168 18.06 20.40 7.21
N GLU A 169 19.31 20.87 7.17
CA GLU A 169 20.25 20.52 6.11
C GLU A 169 20.44 19.00 5.98
N ASP A 170 20.63 18.31 7.10
CA ASP A 170 20.81 16.86 7.11
C ASP A 170 19.52 16.12 6.74
N PHE A 171 18.38 16.56 7.28
CA PHE A 171 17.09 15.93 7.00
C PHE A 171 16.64 16.16 5.55
N ASP A 172 16.77 17.37 5.02
CA ASP A 172 16.41 17.67 3.64
C ASP A 172 17.34 16.91 2.68
N ARG A 173 18.64 16.80 2.99
CA ARG A 173 19.59 15.98 2.21
C ARG A 173 19.19 14.51 2.17
N LEU A 174 18.76 13.95 3.31
CA LEU A 174 18.29 12.56 3.39
C LEU A 174 16.95 12.38 2.67
N MET A 175 15.99 13.27 2.91
CA MET A 175 14.60 13.12 2.47
C MET A 175 14.40 13.53 1.01
N PHE A 176 15.19 14.47 0.49
CA PHE A 176 15.11 14.91 -0.90
C PHE A 176 16.45 14.66 -1.61
N PRO A 177 16.84 13.37 -1.76
CA PRO A 177 18.07 13.05 -2.46
C PRO A 177 18.00 13.50 -3.92
N ASP A 178 19.18 13.70 -4.52
CA ASP A 178 19.30 14.14 -5.90
C ASP A 178 18.52 13.20 -6.83
N VAL A 179 17.64 13.76 -7.64
CA VAL A 179 16.79 13.03 -8.58
C VAL A 179 17.52 12.22 -9.63
N ARG A 180 18.84 12.40 -9.78
CA ARG A 180 19.71 11.59 -10.63
C ARG A 180 20.13 10.28 -9.95
N THR A 181 19.90 10.13 -8.64
CA THR A 181 20.33 8.98 -7.83
C THR A 181 19.23 7.95 -7.60
N TRP A 182 18.05 8.15 -8.19
CA TRP A 182 16.94 7.21 -8.14
C TRP A 182 16.10 7.31 -9.42
N TYR A 183 15.33 6.27 -9.71
CA TYR A 183 14.32 6.29 -10.77
C TYR A 183 13.09 5.49 -10.36
N GLY A 184 11.93 5.90 -10.88
CA GLY A 184 10.68 5.17 -10.67
C GLY A 184 10.48 4.11 -11.75
N VAL A 185 9.93 2.98 -11.33
CA VAL A 185 9.51 1.88 -12.20
C VAL A 185 8.02 1.67 -12.01
N GLU A 186 7.25 1.80 -13.09
CA GLU A 186 5.84 1.42 -13.11
C GLU A 186 5.70 -0.10 -13.08
N ILE A 187 4.89 -0.59 -12.17
CA ILE A 187 4.49 -1.99 -12.10
C ILE A 187 3.22 -2.13 -12.95
N PRO A 188 3.25 -2.90 -14.05
CA PRO A 188 2.09 -3.05 -14.90
C PRO A 188 0.99 -3.78 -14.13
N ILE A 189 -0.17 -3.12 -14.04
CA ILE A 189 -1.39 -3.69 -13.49
C ILE A 189 -2.49 -3.69 -14.55
N LEU A 190 -3.31 -4.73 -14.56
CA LEU A 190 -4.49 -4.80 -15.41
C LEU A 190 -5.75 -4.66 -14.56
N PRO A 191 -6.77 -3.93 -15.02
CA PRO A 191 -8.03 -3.86 -14.31
C PRO A 191 -8.74 -5.23 -14.33
N TYR A 192 -9.16 -5.72 -13.17
CA TYR A 192 -9.98 -6.94 -13.11
C TYR A 192 -11.44 -6.64 -13.48
N PRO A 193 -12.11 -7.52 -14.24
CA PRO A 193 -13.53 -7.37 -14.53
C PRO A 193 -14.37 -7.33 -13.25
N ARG A 194 -15.13 -6.24 -13.04
CA ARG A 194 -15.93 -6.05 -11.82
C ARG A 194 -16.91 -7.19 -11.55
N GLY A 195 -17.54 -7.73 -12.60
CA GLY A 195 -18.44 -8.87 -12.49
C GLY A 195 -17.77 -10.12 -11.92
N LEU A 196 -16.51 -10.37 -12.32
CA LEU A 196 -15.72 -11.48 -11.81
C LEU A 196 -15.34 -11.25 -10.34
N LEU A 197 -14.86 -10.05 -9.97
CA LEU A 197 -14.54 -9.73 -8.58
C LEU A 197 -15.78 -9.86 -7.67
N ARG A 198 -16.94 -9.37 -8.12
CA ARG A 198 -18.21 -9.48 -7.38
C ARG A 198 -18.61 -10.94 -7.20
N LEU A 199 -18.46 -11.76 -8.23
CA LEU A 199 -18.74 -13.19 -8.17
C LEU A 199 -17.79 -13.92 -7.22
N CYS A 200 -16.48 -13.66 -7.32
CA CYS A 200 -15.48 -14.16 -6.36
C CYS A 200 -15.84 -13.77 -4.94
N LYS A 201 -16.19 -12.50 -4.70
CA LYS A 201 -16.62 -12.02 -3.38
C LYS A 201 -17.84 -12.79 -2.88
N LYS A 202 -18.87 -12.94 -3.72
CA LYS A 202 -20.13 -13.62 -3.38
C LYS A 202 -19.89 -15.08 -2.97
N ILE A 203 -19.04 -15.79 -3.70
CA ILE A 203 -18.71 -17.19 -3.44
C ILE A 203 -17.79 -17.31 -2.22
N LEU A 204 -16.65 -16.64 -2.25
CA LEU A 204 -15.57 -16.84 -1.28
C LEU A 204 -15.85 -16.22 0.09
N SER A 205 -16.89 -15.39 0.25
CA SER A 205 -17.27 -14.84 1.56
C SER A 205 -18.17 -15.76 2.39
N LYS A 206 -18.55 -16.94 1.87
CA LYS A 206 -19.40 -17.91 2.57
C LYS A 206 -18.64 -19.20 2.85
N ASP A 207 -19.08 -19.98 3.83
CA ASP A 207 -18.54 -21.32 4.05
C ASP A 207 -19.00 -22.31 2.98
N ILE A 208 -20.27 -22.22 2.62
CA ILE A 208 -20.93 -23.06 1.62
C ILE A 208 -21.86 -22.17 0.80
N ILE A 209 -21.87 -22.36 -0.52
CA ILE A 209 -22.83 -21.73 -1.41
C ILE A 209 -23.45 -22.78 -2.33
N ARG A 210 -24.78 -22.83 -2.37
CA ARG A 210 -25.51 -23.74 -3.26
C ARG A 210 -25.66 -23.13 -4.65
N TYR A 211 -25.64 -23.93 -5.71
CA TYR A 211 -25.81 -23.42 -7.08
C TYR A 211 -27.12 -22.65 -7.28
N GLU A 212 -28.16 -22.98 -6.51
CA GLU A 212 -29.43 -22.26 -6.52
C GLU A 212 -29.28 -20.78 -6.13
N GLU A 213 -28.33 -20.44 -5.25
CA GLU A 213 -28.03 -19.06 -4.83
C GLU A 213 -27.22 -18.29 -5.88
N LEU A 214 -26.66 -19.01 -6.85
CA LEU A 214 -25.91 -18.47 -7.99
C LEU A 214 -26.75 -18.42 -9.27
N LYS A 215 -28.06 -18.68 -9.18
CA LYS A 215 -28.97 -18.52 -10.31
C LYS A 215 -28.89 -17.10 -10.87
N GLY A 216 -28.68 -16.99 -12.18
CA GLY A 216 -28.54 -15.72 -12.89
C GLY A 216 -27.10 -15.18 -12.96
N GLU A 217 -26.14 -15.78 -12.25
CA GLU A 217 -24.73 -15.48 -12.43
C GLU A 217 -24.16 -16.31 -13.61
N ARG A 218 -23.28 -15.71 -14.41
CA ARG A 218 -22.54 -16.44 -15.43
C ARG A 218 -21.34 -17.15 -14.76
N LEU A 219 -21.51 -18.44 -14.49
CA LEU A 219 -20.46 -19.31 -13.98
C LEU A 219 -19.82 -20.06 -15.15
N GLU A 220 -18.57 -19.75 -15.45
CA GLU A 220 -17.79 -20.51 -16.42
C GLU A 220 -17.15 -21.72 -15.72
N ASN A 221 -17.13 -22.89 -16.37
CA ASN A 221 -16.57 -24.11 -15.77
C ASN A 221 -15.11 -23.91 -15.38
N ASP A 222 -14.32 -23.28 -16.26
CA ASP A 222 -12.91 -22.97 -16.04
C ASP A 222 -12.68 -22.10 -14.79
N PHE A 223 -13.64 -21.23 -14.44
CA PHE A 223 -13.58 -20.43 -13.23
C PHE A 223 -13.70 -21.29 -11.97
N LEU A 224 -14.69 -22.19 -11.92
CA LEU A 224 -14.89 -23.09 -10.77
C LEU A 224 -13.74 -24.09 -10.63
N GLU A 225 -13.25 -24.63 -11.74
CA GLU A 225 -12.04 -25.46 -11.74
C GLU A 225 -10.82 -24.71 -11.22
N SER A 226 -10.68 -23.42 -11.57
CA SER A 226 -9.58 -22.59 -11.08
C SER A 226 -9.66 -22.39 -9.57
N LEU A 227 -10.86 -22.13 -9.02
CA LEU A 227 -11.04 -22.04 -7.56
C LEU A 227 -10.64 -23.35 -6.86
N GLN A 228 -10.92 -24.50 -7.46
CA GLN A 228 -10.53 -25.80 -6.91
C GLN A 228 -9.02 -26.05 -7.00
N LYS A 229 -8.41 -25.77 -8.16
CA LYS A 229 -6.96 -25.91 -8.38
C LYS A 229 -6.13 -25.00 -7.47
N LEU A 230 -6.63 -23.80 -7.18
CA LEU A 230 -6.00 -22.85 -6.24
C LEU A 230 -6.23 -23.22 -4.77
N GLY A 231 -7.03 -24.26 -4.49
CA GLY A 231 -7.35 -24.68 -3.13
C GLY A 231 -8.29 -23.71 -2.40
N TYR A 232 -9.01 -22.84 -3.11
CA TYR A 232 -9.94 -21.89 -2.52
C TYR A 232 -11.31 -22.50 -2.22
N ALA A 233 -11.72 -23.52 -2.97
CA ALA A 233 -12.97 -24.22 -2.72
C ALA A 233 -12.93 -25.67 -3.20
N ASP A 234 -13.76 -26.51 -2.62
CA ASP A 234 -14.12 -27.81 -3.17
C ASP A 234 -15.49 -27.71 -3.87
N VAL A 235 -15.55 -28.15 -5.12
CA VAL A 235 -16.71 -27.99 -5.99
C VAL A 235 -17.38 -29.33 -6.18
N THR A 236 -18.65 -29.43 -5.78
CA THR A 236 -19.47 -30.63 -5.95
C THR A 236 -20.57 -30.37 -6.98
N LYS A 237 -21.41 -31.37 -7.27
CA LYS A 237 -22.58 -31.19 -8.16
C LYS A 237 -23.67 -30.28 -7.60
N LYS A 238 -23.67 -30.01 -6.28
CA LYS A 238 -24.78 -29.31 -5.58
C LYS A 238 -24.36 -28.00 -4.93
N GLU A 239 -23.10 -27.92 -4.51
CA GLU A 239 -22.59 -26.80 -3.74
C GLU A 239 -21.08 -26.62 -3.91
N ILE A 240 -20.63 -25.42 -3.59
CA ILE A 240 -19.23 -25.04 -3.50
C ILE A 240 -18.91 -24.85 -2.01
N ARG A 241 -17.93 -25.59 -1.49
CA ARG A 241 -17.46 -25.51 -0.11
C ARG A 241 -16.16 -24.73 -0.06
N VAL A 242 -16.14 -23.59 0.60
CA VAL A 242 -14.99 -22.68 0.59
C VAL A 242 -13.99 -23.07 1.67
N SER A 243 -12.71 -23.10 1.31
CA SER A 243 -11.62 -23.39 2.23
C SER A 243 -11.31 -22.19 3.14
N ALA A 244 -10.48 -22.37 4.17
CA ALA A 244 -10.01 -21.25 4.98
C ALA A 244 -9.24 -20.21 4.13
N LEU A 245 -8.41 -20.68 3.20
CA LEU A 245 -7.70 -19.82 2.26
C LEU A 245 -8.67 -19.08 1.33
N GLY A 246 -9.69 -19.76 0.82
CA GLY A 246 -10.74 -19.13 0.01
C GLY A 246 -11.45 -18.02 0.78
N ARG A 247 -11.82 -18.25 2.04
CA ARG A 247 -12.44 -17.22 2.90
C ARG A 247 -11.52 -16.05 3.16
N MET A 248 -10.24 -16.30 3.38
CA MET A 248 -9.23 -15.25 3.53
C MET A 248 -9.19 -14.35 2.28
N VAL A 249 -9.11 -14.95 1.09
CA VAL A 249 -9.18 -14.22 -0.19
C VAL A 249 -10.50 -13.47 -0.33
N GLY A 250 -11.62 -14.12 -0.04
CA GLY A 250 -12.95 -13.51 -0.06
C GLY A 250 -13.03 -12.28 0.85
N SER A 251 -12.37 -12.28 2.00
CA SER A 251 -12.34 -11.15 2.93
C SER A 251 -11.57 -9.94 2.40
N ILE A 252 -10.56 -10.18 1.54
CA ILE A 252 -9.71 -9.15 0.93
C ILE A 252 -10.41 -8.50 -0.27
N ILE A 253 -11.14 -9.29 -1.06
CA ILE A 253 -11.80 -8.77 -2.25
C ILE A 253 -12.76 -7.65 -1.83
N PRO A 254 -12.66 -6.47 -2.44
CA PRO A 254 -13.54 -5.36 -2.12
C PRO A 254 -15.00 -5.71 -2.45
N GLN A 255 -15.97 -5.21 -1.66
CA GLN A 255 -17.32 -5.02 -2.21
C GLN A 255 -17.21 -4.01 -3.36
N VAL A 256 -17.59 -4.43 -4.57
CA VAL A 256 -17.59 -3.68 -5.84
C VAL A 256 -18.97 -3.70 -6.47
#